data_AF-A0A8H3TX94-F1
#
_entry.id   AF-A0A8H3TX94-F1
#
_cell.length_a   1.000
_cell.length_b   1.000
_cell.length_c   1.000
_cell.angle_alpha   90.00
_cell.angle_beta   90.00
_cell.angle_gamma   90.00
#
_symmetry.space_group_name_H-M   'P 1'
#
loop_
_entity.id
_entity.type
_entity.pdbx_description
1 polymer ?
#
loop_
_entity_poly.entity_id
_entity_poly.type
_entity_poly.pdbx_seq_one_letter_code
_entity_poly.pdbx_strand_id
1 'polypeptide(L)'
;MSYEPKPAQSIPDSEHAAHKTNGNSEYNGGYYQGSVARFITPGGNPIDNSQPAFPVFHRKFANPSPLGLMGFAATTFVLSMYNVSARGINTPNVVLGMALGYGGLVQLLAGMWEFASGNTFAATAFSSYGGFWLSFGAIYVPQLGITEAYGENESELASALGIYLASWVIVTFIFWVSTWKASIALSSLFFFLDITFILLMAGEFSAKTAVHKAGGAFGIVTAFIAFYIALAGLLTKDTSYFSLPVGDLSRASPSKTTNN
;
A
#
# COMPACT_ATOMS: atom_id res chain seq x y z
N MET A 1 67.07 9.48 7.62
CA MET A 1 67.16 8.26 8.45
C MET A 1 65.74 7.86 8.77
N SER A 2 65.27 6.81 8.11
CA SER A 2 63.90 6.30 8.05
C SER A 2 63.43 5.71 9.38
N TYR A 3 62.20 6.02 9.77
CA TYR A 3 61.52 5.43 10.93
C TYR A 3 60.49 4.43 10.40
N GLU A 4 60.70 3.14 10.69
CA GLU A 4 59.84 2.03 10.28
C GLU A 4 59.06 1.53 11.51
N PRO A 5 57.71 1.57 11.52
CA PRO A 5 56.92 1.00 12.63
C PRO A 5 56.63 -0.50 12.43
N LYS A 6 56.80 -1.27 13.51
CA LYS A 6 56.57 -2.72 13.62
C LYS A 6 55.09 -3.11 13.43
N PRO A 7 54.79 -4.33 12.92
CA PRO A 7 53.43 -4.79 12.62
C PRO A 7 52.62 -5.21 13.86
N ALA A 8 51.31 -4.95 13.82
CA ALA A 8 50.33 -5.35 14.82
C ALA A 8 49.96 -6.84 14.71
N GLN A 9 49.91 -7.52 15.85
CA GLN A 9 49.63 -8.96 15.99
C GLN A 9 48.14 -9.28 15.79
N SER A 10 47.88 -10.37 15.07
CA SER A 10 46.56 -10.95 14.80
C SER A 10 45.94 -11.60 16.03
N ILE A 11 44.67 -11.28 16.31
CA ILE A 11 43.85 -11.97 17.33
C ILE A 11 43.22 -13.21 16.66
N PRO A 12 43.37 -14.43 17.21
CA PRO A 12 42.78 -15.63 16.65
C PRO A 12 41.32 -15.81 17.07
N ASP A 13 40.54 -16.36 16.14
CA ASP A 13 39.12 -16.74 16.28
C ASP A 13 38.90 -17.78 17.38
N SER A 14 37.95 -17.53 18.28
CA SER A 14 37.49 -18.54 19.24
C SER A 14 36.25 -19.25 18.71
N GLU A 15 36.47 -20.47 18.20
CA GLU A 15 35.48 -21.47 17.85
C GLU A 15 34.52 -21.82 19.00
N HIS A 16 33.36 -22.30 18.57
CA HIS A 16 32.32 -23.00 19.31
C HIS A 16 32.80 -23.81 20.53
N ALA A 17 32.24 -23.49 21.70
CA ALA A 17 32.21 -24.41 22.83
C ALA A 17 30.78 -24.63 23.32
N ALA A 18 30.33 -25.86 23.07
CA ALA A 18 29.17 -26.58 23.54
C ALA A 18 28.47 -26.09 24.83
N HIS A 19 27.14 -26.03 24.72
CA HIS A 19 26.19 -26.09 25.82
C HIS A 19 26.54 -27.25 26.79
N LYS A 20 26.97 -26.92 28.01
CA LYS A 20 26.88 -27.81 29.16
C LYS A 20 25.93 -27.20 30.18
N THR A 21 24.76 -27.81 30.30
CA THR A 21 23.88 -27.67 31.45
C THR A 21 24.56 -28.25 32.68
N ASN A 22 24.70 -27.45 33.74
CA ASN A 22 24.72 -27.94 35.11
C ASN A 22 24.23 -26.83 36.04
N GLY A 23 23.23 -27.16 36.85
CA GLY A 23 22.71 -26.28 37.88
C GLY A 23 23.72 -26.10 39.01
N ASN A 24 23.73 -24.90 39.59
CA ASN A 24 23.72 -24.68 41.02
C ASN A 24 23.38 -23.22 41.29
N SER A 25 22.41 -23.03 42.15
CA SER A 25 21.93 -21.75 42.67
C SER A 25 22.99 -21.10 43.55
N GLU A 26 23.48 -19.92 43.15
CA GLU A 26 24.06 -18.93 44.06
C GLU A 26 23.33 -17.61 43.85
N TYR A 27 22.58 -17.23 44.88
CA TYR A 27 21.97 -15.91 45.00
C TYR A 27 23.07 -14.94 45.41
N ASN A 28 23.55 -14.12 44.48
CA ASN A 28 24.46 -13.01 44.79
C ASN A 28 23.85 -11.70 44.30
N GLY A 29 23.43 -10.87 45.25
CA GLY A 29 22.89 -9.54 44.99
C GLY A 29 24.00 -8.61 44.50
N GLY A 30 23.95 -8.25 43.23
CA GLY A 30 24.84 -7.26 42.63
C GLY A 30 24.12 -6.52 41.52
N TYR A 31 24.00 -5.19 41.68
CA TYR A 31 23.47 -4.30 40.66
C TYR A 31 24.40 -4.30 39.44
N TYR A 32 24.11 -5.14 38.45
CA TYR A 32 24.71 -5.05 37.12
C TYR A 32 23.82 -4.18 36.23
N GLN A 33 24.28 -2.95 35.98
CA GLN A 33 23.77 -2.08 34.93
C GLN A 33 24.32 -2.55 33.58
N GLY A 34 23.86 -3.72 33.13
CA GLY A 34 24.04 -4.20 31.77
C GLY A 34 22.83 -3.80 30.94
N SER A 35 23.04 -3.25 29.73
CA SER A 35 21.96 -3.00 28.78
C SER A 35 21.16 -4.28 28.59
N VAL A 36 19.91 -4.29 29.06
CA VAL A 36 19.01 -5.43 28.88
C VAL A 36 18.76 -5.55 27.40
N ALA A 37 19.51 -6.40 26.70
CA ALA A 37 19.26 -6.69 25.31
C ALA A 37 17.86 -7.30 25.25
N ARG A 38 16.89 -6.53 24.74
CA ARG A 38 15.57 -7.09 24.42
C ARG A 38 15.83 -8.16 23.36
N PHE A 39 15.72 -9.41 23.75
CA PHE A 39 15.75 -10.51 22.83
C PHE A 39 14.69 -10.23 21.75
N ILE A 40 15.15 -10.10 20.51
CA ILE A 40 14.30 -9.92 19.35
C ILE A 40 13.90 -11.31 18.88
N THR A 41 12.59 -11.55 18.78
CA THR A 41 12.05 -12.80 18.25
C THR A 41 12.44 -12.97 16.77
N PRO A 42 12.35 -14.19 16.21
CA PRO A 42 12.53 -14.39 14.75
C PRO A 42 11.60 -13.52 13.88
N GLY A 43 10.52 -12.98 14.45
CA GLY A 43 9.60 -12.04 13.80
C GLY A 43 9.93 -10.54 14.00
N GLY A 44 11.10 -10.19 14.54
CA GLY A 44 11.55 -8.80 14.65
C GLY A 44 10.97 -8.00 15.83
N ASN A 45 10.06 -8.59 16.61
CA ASN A 45 9.46 -7.96 17.77
C ASN A 45 10.22 -8.31 19.05
N PRO A 46 10.33 -7.40 20.03
CA PRO A 46 10.89 -7.75 21.31
C PRO A 46 10.04 -8.82 22.01
N ILE A 47 10.70 -9.75 22.69
CA ILE A 47 10.01 -10.75 23.51
C ILE A 47 9.16 -10.04 24.58
N ASP A 48 7.85 -10.22 24.51
CA ASP A 48 6.89 -9.73 25.50
C ASP A 48 6.60 -10.83 26.52
N ASN A 49 7.15 -10.68 27.73
CA ASN A 49 6.97 -11.59 28.85
C ASN A 49 5.87 -11.12 29.82
N SER A 50 5.03 -10.14 29.43
CA SER A 50 4.02 -9.54 30.32
C SER A 50 2.88 -10.50 30.71
N GLN A 51 2.75 -11.64 30.04
CA GLN A 51 1.74 -12.67 30.33
C GLN A 51 2.40 -14.01 30.69
N PRO A 52 2.87 -14.19 31.93
CA PRO A 52 3.54 -15.43 32.37
C PRO A 52 2.62 -16.66 32.46
N ALA A 53 1.29 -16.46 32.44
CA ALA A 53 0.30 -17.53 32.58
C ALA A 53 -0.20 -18.12 31.25
N PHE A 54 0.13 -17.51 30.11
CA PHE A 54 -0.33 -17.94 28.80
C PHE A 54 0.84 -18.08 27.82
N PRO A 55 0.79 -19.04 26.87
CA PRO A 55 1.75 -19.07 25.78
C PRO A 55 1.69 -17.75 25.00
N VAL A 56 2.84 -17.14 24.75
CA VAL A 56 2.94 -16.00 23.82
C VAL A 56 2.68 -16.54 22.42
N PHE A 57 1.45 -16.36 21.92
CA PHE A 57 1.13 -16.70 20.54
C PHE A 57 1.53 -15.56 19.61
N HIS A 58 2.60 -15.75 18.84
CA HIS A 58 2.96 -14.83 17.75
C HIS A 58 1.94 -14.96 16.60
N ARG A 59 0.90 -14.13 16.62
CA ARG A 59 -0.04 -14.03 15.50
C ARG A 59 0.50 -13.02 14.49
N LYS A 60 0.89 -13.50 13.32
CA LYS A 60 1.23 -12.64 12.17
C LYS A 60 -0.06 -12.24 11.47
N PHE A 61 -0.26 -10.94 11.24
CA PHE A 61 -1.41 -10.46 10.46
C PHE A 61 -1.34 -10.99 9.01
N ALA A 62 -2.50 -11.25 8.42
CA ALA A 62 -2.59 -11.49 6.98
C ALA A 62 -2.22 -10.22 6.21
N ASN A 63 -1.71 -10.37 4.98
CA ASN A 63 -1.42 -9.24 4.11
C ASN A 63 -2.74 -8.59 3.63
N PRO A 64 -3.06 -7.35 4.03
CA PRO A 64 -4.30 -6.69 3.62
C PRO A 64 -4.22 -6.10 2.20
N SER A 65 -3.01 -5.95 1.63
CA SER A 65 -2.81 -5.23 0.37
C SER A 65 -3.64 -5.75 -0.81
N PRO A 66 -3.77 -7.07 -1.03
CA PRO A 66 -4.61 -7.56 -2.11
C PRO A 66 -6.07 -7.14 -1.97
N LEU A 67 -6.61 -7.08 -0.76
CA LEU A 67 -7.99 -6.65 -0.53
C LEU A 67 -8.18 -5.18 -0.92
N GLY A 68 -7.27 -4.31 -0.49
CA GLY A 68 -7.29 -2.89 -0.83
C GLY A 68 -7.18 -2.65 -2.34
N LEU A 69 -6.26 -3.37 -3.00
CA LEU A 69 -6.06 -3.28 -4.44
C LEU A 69 -7.25 -3.84 -5.24
N MET A 70 -7.90 -4.92 -4.81
CA MET A 70 -9.09 -5.44 -5.47
C MET A 70 -10.28 -4.49 -5.35
N GLY A 71 -10.49 -3.90 -4.16
CA GLY A 71 -11.51 -2.87 -3.92
C GLY A 71 -11.34 -1.68 -4.87
N PHE A 72 -10.12 -1.16 -4.93
CA PHE A 72 -9.73 -0.11 -5.86
C PHE A 72 -9.95 -0.50 -7.32
N ALA A 73 -9.38 -1.64 -7.75
CA ALA A 73 -9.34 -2.06 -9.14
C ALA A 73 -10.73 -2.29 -9.70
N ALA A 74 -11.59 -3.03 -8.99
CA ALA A 74 -12.93 -3.33 -9.46
C ALA A 74 -13.79 -2.07 -9.58
N THR A 75 -13.70 -1.16 -8.60
CA THR A 75 -14.47 0.10 -8.61
C THR A 75 -13.99 1.03 -9.72
N THR A 76 -12.67 1.16 -9.87
CA THR A 76 -12.04 1.93 -10.96
C THR A 76 -12.44 1.38 -12.32
N PHE A 77 -12.41 0.06 -12.50
CA PHE A 77 -12.79 -0.59 -13.75
C PHE A 77 -14.24 -0.27 -14.13
N VAL A 78 -15.19 -0.40 -13.20
CA VAL A 78 -16.61 -0.14 -13.48
C VAL A 78 -16.83 1.33 -13.84
N LEU A 79 -16.29 2.28 -13.05
CA LEU A 79 -16.40 3.71 -13.39
C LEU A 79 -15.76 4.01 -14.75
N SER A 80 -14.59 3.43 -15.02
CA SER A 80 -13.85 3.70 -16.25
C SER A 80 -14.55 3.15 -17.49
N MET A 81 -15.21 1.98 -17.39
CA MET A 81 -16.07 1.44 -18.44
C MET A 81 -17.25 2.37 -18.74
N TYR A 82 -17.78 3.05 -17.73
CA TYR A 82 -18.88 4.00 -17.92
C TYR A 82 -18.37 5.32 -18.50
N ASN A 83 -17.17 5.78 -18.10
CA ASN A 83 -16.53 6.97 -18.67
C ASN A 83 -16.25 6.81 -20.17
N VAL A 84 -15.95 5.61 -20.65
CA VAL A 84 -15.81 5.33 -22.10
C VAL A 84 -17.15 5.08 -22.81
N SER A 85 -18.27 5.19 -22.10
CA SER A 85 -19.63 4.87 -22.56
C SER A 85 -19.75 3.42 -23.08
N ALA A 86 -19.08 2.47 -22.43
CA ALA A 86 -19.17 1.07 -22.82
C ALA A 86 -20.64 0.62 -22.81
N ARG A 87 -21.04 -0.11 -23.85
CA ARG A 87 -22.42 -0.58 -24.04
C ARG A 87 -23.47 0.54 -24.13
N GLY A 88 -23.06 1.79 -24.35
CA GLY A 88 -23.98 2.94 -24.43
C GLY A 88 -24.55 3.37 -23.07
N ILE A 89 -23.95 2.93 -21.97
CA ILE A 89 -24.38 3.29 -20.61
C ILE A 89 -23.88 4.69 -20.29
N ASN A 90 -24.80 5.59 -19.94
CA ASN A 90 -24.50 6.95 -19.51
C ASN A 90 -24.95 7.23 -18.07
N THR A 91 -25.66 6.30 -17.44
CA THR A 91 -26.21 6.45 -16.08
C THR A 91 -25.30 5.72 -15.08
N PRO A 92 -24.57 6.44 -14.20
CA PRO A 92 -23.54 5.85 -13.35
C PRO A 92 -24.05 5.21 -12.05
N ASN A 93 -25.36 5.09 -11.83
CA ASN A 93 -25.93 4.68 -10.54
C ASN A 93 -25.38 3.36 -9.97
N VAL A 94 -25.02 2.39 -10.81
CA VAL A 94 -24.40 1.13 -10.35
C VAL A 94 -23.01 1.34 -9.76
N VAL A 95 -22.26 2.34 -10.25
CA VAL A 95 -20.94 2.72 -9.72
C VAL A 95 -21.05 3.15 -8.25
N LEU A 96 -22.16 3.77 -7.86
CA LEU A 96 -22.38 4.21 -6.47
C LEU A 96 -22.29 3.05 -5.47
N GLY A 97 -22.84 1.88 -5.82
CA GLY A 97 -22.74 0.69 -4.98
C GLY A 97 -21.30 0.21 -4.80
N MET A 98 -20.51 0.23 -5.88
CA MET A 98 -19.08 -0.12 -5.83
C MET A 98 -18.27 0.92 -5.04
N ALA A 99 -18.55 2.21 -5.27
CA ALA A 99 -17.88 3.33 -4.63
C ALA A 99 -18.10 3.34 -3.12
N LEU A 100 -19.33 3.12 -2.65
CA LEU A 100 -19.60 3.11 -1.21
C LEU A 100 -19.19 1.79 -0.54
N GLY A 101 -19.44 0.67 -1.20
CA GLY A 101 -19.25 -0.66 -0.62
C GLY A 101 -17.81 -1.17 -0.71
N TYR A 102 -17.23 -1.22 -1.92
CA TYR A 102 -15.99 -1.96 -2.16
C TYR A 102 -14.76 -1.05 -2.28
N GLY A 103 -14.76 -0.14 -3.26
CA GLY A 103 -13.72 0.87 -3.41
C GLY A 103 -13.68 1.83 -2.22
N GLY A 104 -14.80 2.05 -1.55
CA GLY A 104 -14.89 2.90 -0.38
C GLY A 104 -14.62 2.16 0.92
N LEU A 105 -15.67 1.53 1.47
CA LEU A 105 -15.62 0.92 2.80
C LEU A 105 -14.58 -0.20 2.90
N VAL A 106 -14.62 -1.20 2.02
CA VAL A 106 -13.69 -2.35 2.13
C VAL A 106 -12.24 -1.92 1.91
N GLN A 107 -11.98 -1.02 0.96
CA GLN A 107 -10.64 -0.47 0.75
C GLN A 107 -10.14 0.33 1.96
N LEU A 108 -10.99 1.16 2.58
CA LEU A 108 -10.67 1.86 3.81
C LEU A 108 -10.30 0.90 4.94
N LEU A 109 -11.08 -0.18 5.11
CA LEU A 109 -10.81 -1.23 6.09
C LEU A 109 -9.48 -1.94 5.82
N ALA A 110 -9.14 -2.22 4.56
CA ALA A 110 -7.83 -2.76 4.21
C ALA A 110 -6.70 -1.81 4.65
N GLY A 111 -6.85 -0.50 4.43
CA GLY A 111 -5.90 0.51 4.91
C GLY A 111 -5.77 0.53 6.44
N MET A 112 -6.85 0.36 7.18
CA MET A 112 -6.81 0.24 8.66
C MET A 112 -5.98 -0.97 9.11
N TRP A 113 -6.07 -2.09 8.39
CA TRP A 113 -5.26 -3.28 8.68
C TRP A 113 -3.80 -3.14 8.24
N GLU A 114 -3.50 -2.30 7.24
CA GLU A 114 -2.11 -1.97 6.90
C GLU A 114 -1.43 -1.13 7.99
N PHE A 115 -2.16 -0.24 8.69
CA PHE A 115 -1.63 0.44 9.88
C PHE A 115 -1.23 -0.59 10.95
N ALA A 116 -2.10 -1.57 11.22
CA ALA A 116 -1.80 -2.64 12.17
C ALA A 116 -0.64 -3.54 11.72
N SER A 117 -0.44 -3.67 10.41
CA SER A 117 0.65 -4.46 9.82
C SER A 117 1.97 -3.69 9.69
N GLY A 118 1.99 -2.39 10.01
CA GLY A 118 3.19 -1.55 9.96
C GLY A 118 3.56 -1.03 8.56
N ASN A 119 2.65 -1.09 7.59
CA ASN A 119 2.89 -0.65 6.22
C ASN A 119 2.31 0.75 5.99
N THR A 120 3.09 1.78 6.30
CA THR A 120 2.64 3.18 6.21
C THR A 120 2.15 3.57 4.82
N PHE A 121 2.88 3.19 3.77
CA PHE A 121 2.51 3.58 2.40
C PHE A 121 1.13 3.02 2.03
N ALA A 122 0.93 1.72 2.19
CA ALA A 122 -0.33 1.08 1.82
C ALA A 122 -1.48 1.51 2.73
N ALA A 123 -1.21 1.72 4.03
CA ALA A 123 -2.18 2.25 4.97
C ALA A 123 -2.70 3.61 4.53
N THR A 124 -1.80 4.55 4.25
CA THR A 124 -2.21 5.88 3.78
C THR A 124 -2.87 5.79 2.42
N ALA A 125 -2.32 5.04 1.46
CA ALA A 125 -2.88 4.93 0.12
C ALA A 125 -4.29 4.33 0.10
N PHE A 126 -4.52 3.18 0.74
CA PHE A 126 -5.82 2.53 0.74
C PHE A 126 -6.85 3.30 1.54
N SER A 127 -6.49 3.91 2.67
CA SER A 127 -7.42 4.75 3.42
C SER A 127 -7.77 6.03 2.66
N SER A 128 -6.80 6.67 1.99
CA SER A 128 -7.07 7.83 1.15
C SER A 128 -7.99 7.50 -0.01
N TYR A 129 -7.72 6.44 -0.78
CA TYR A 129 -8.58 6.08 -1.91
C TYR A 129 -9.93 5.47 -1.47
N GLY A 130 -9.99 4.82 -0.30
CA GLY A 130 -11.26 4.49 0.34
C GLY A 130 -12.08 5.75 0.64
N GLY A 131 -11.44 6.78 1.18
CA GLY A 131 -12.05 8.10 1.38
C GLY A 131 -12.44 8.80 0.07
N PHE A 132 -11.63 8.68 -0.99
CA PHE A 132 -11.98 9.14 -2.34
C PHE A 132 -13.29 8.52 -2.78
N TRP A 133 -13.40 7.19 -2.78
CA TRP A 133 -14.60 6.50 -3.28
C TRP A 133 -15.83 6.78 -2.42
N LEU A 134 -15.68 6.85 -1.10
CA LEU A 134 -16.78 7.23 -0.20
C LEU A 134 -17.27 8.67 -0.47
N SER A 135 -16.34 9.62 -0.59
CA SER A 135 -16.68 11.03 -0.85
C SER A 135 -17.20 11.25 -2.26
N PHE A 136 -16.62 10.61 -3.28
CA PHE A 136 -17.09 10.66 -4.65
C PHE A 136 -18.47 10.04 -4.79
N GLY A 137 -18.72 8.90 -4.14
CA GLY A 137 -20.05 8.30 -4.07
C GLY A 137 -21.06 9.25 -3.41
N ALA A 138 -20.68 9.87 -2.29
CA ALA A 138 -21.54 10.79 -1.55
C ALA A 138 -22.05 11.97 -2.40
N ILE A 139 -21.25 12.50 -3.34
CA ILE A 139 -21.67 13.57 -4.27
C ILE A 139 -22.97 13.20 -5.01
N TYR A 140 -23.11 11.93 -5.39
CA TYR A 140 -24.23 11.44 -6.18
C TYR A 140 -25.33 10.74 -5.36
N VAL A 141 -25.26 10.80 -4.02
CA VAL A 141 -26.35 10.35 -3.14
C VAL A 141 -27.38 11.48 -3.04
N PRO A 142 -28.61 11.33 -3.57
CA PRO A 142 -29.59 12.42 -3.59
C PRO A 142 -29.92 12.97 -2.20
N GLN A 143 -29.93 12.12 -1.18
CA GLN A 143 -30.25 12.49 0.20
C GLN A 143 -29.22 13.43 0.84
N LEU A 144 -28.02 13.53 0.27
CA LEU A 144 -26.99 14.45 0.75
C LEU A 144 -27.09 15.84 0.10
N GLY A 145 -27.92 16.01 -0.93
CA GLY A 145 -28.22 17.31 -1.55
C GLY A 145 -27.02 18.00 -2.22
N ILE A 146 -25.88 17.32 -2.41
CA ILE A 146 -24.65 17.95 -2.93
C ILE A 146 -24.84 18.41 -4.37
N THR A 147 -25.34 17.53 -5.24
CA THR A 147 -25.63 17.87 -6.65
C THR A 147 -26.84 18.80 -6.77
N GLU A 148 -27.86 18.63 -5.93
CA GLU A 148 -29.05 19.49 -5.89
C GLU A 148 -28.73 20.95 -5.55
N ALA A 149 -27.71 21.19 -4.72
CA ALA A 149 -27.28 22.54 -4.34
C ALA A 149 -26.84 23.41 -5.55
N TYR A 150 -26.47 22.79 -6.67
CA TYR A 150 -26.10 23.49 -7.90
C TYR A 150 -27.29 23.80 -8.83
N GLY A 151 -28.48 23.26 -8.54
CA GLY A 151 -29.69 23.47 -9.35
C GLY A 151 -29.48 23.13 -10.83
N GLU A 152 -29.79 24.07 -11.71
CA GLU A 152 -29.60 23.95 -13.17
C GLU A 152 -28.20 24.39 -13.64
N ASN A 153 -27.31 24.80 -12.73
CA ASN A 153 -25.99 25.30 -13.08
C ASN A 153 -24.96 24.17 -13.28
N GLU A 154 -25.15 23.37 -14.33
CA GLU A 154 -24.29 22.23 -14.65
C GLU A 154 -22.82 22.63 -14.86
N SER A 155 -22.57 23.83 -15.38
CA SER A 155 -21.20 24.34 -15.59
C SER A 155 -20.46 24.62 -14.27
N GLU A 156 -21.17 25.07 -13.25
CA GLU A 156 -20.59 25.30 -11.92
C GLU A 156 -20.31 23.98 -11.22
N LEU A 157 -21.22 23.00 -11.32
CA LEU A 157 -21.01 21.66 -10.83
C LEU A 157 -19.79 21.00 -11.49
N ALA A 158 -19.67 21.06 -12.82
CA ALA A 158 -18.51 20.53 -13.54
C ALA A 158 -17.21 21.20 -13.09
N SER A 159 -17.22 22.53 -12.89
CA SER A 159 -16.06 23.25 -12.36
C SER A 159 -15.69 22.80 -10.94
N ALA A 160 -16.67 22.58 -10.07
CA ALA A 160 -16.46 22.07 -8.72
C ALA A 160 -15.89 20.64 -8.72
N LEU A 161 -16.41 19.76 -9.57
CA LEU A 161 -15.90 18.40 -9.76
C LEU A 161 -14.48 18.39 -10.33
N GLY A 162 -14.18 19.29 -11.27
CA GLY A 162 -12.82 19.48 -11.78
C GLY A 162 -11.85 19.88 -10.67
N ILE A 163 -12.21 20.84 -9.80
CA ILE A 163 -11.38 21.23 -8.65
C ILE A 163 -11.22 20.06 -7.66
N TYR A 164 -12.29 19.31 -7.40
CA TYR A 164 -12.24 18.10 -6.58
C TYR A 164 -11.23 17.10 -7.15
N LEU A 165 -11.29 16.78 -8.45
CA LEU A 165 -10.34 15.88 -9.11
C LEU A 165 -8.91 16.44 -9.15
N ALA A 166 -8.74 17.77 -9.27
CA ALA A 166 -7.43 18.41 -9.20
C ALA A 166 -6.72 18.15 -7.86
N SER A 167 -7.47 18.13 -6.76
CA SER A 167 -6.90 17.75 -5.46
C SER A 167 -6.37 16.31 -5.46
N TRP A 168 -7.06 15.39 -6.15
CA TRP A 168 -6.66 14.00 -6.28
C TRP A 168 -5.49 13.79 -7.23
N VAL A 169 -5.29 14.66 -8.24
CA VAL A 169 -4.05 14.70 -9.02
C VAL A 169 -2.86 14.98 -8.09
N ILE A 170 -2.95 16.00 -7.22
CA ILE A 170 -1.86 16.35 -6.31
C ILE A 170 -1.55 15.19 -5.33
N VAL A 171 -2.60 14.60 -4.73
CA VAL A 171 -2.46 13.47 -3.80
C VAL A 171 -1.83 12.26 -4.51
N THR A 172 -2.31 11.94 -5.70
CA THR A 172 -1.84 10.77 -6.48
C THR A 172 -0.39 10.96 -6.92
N PHE A 173 -0.01 12.17 -7.35
CA PHE A 173 1.37 12.50 -7.71
C PHE A 173 2.33 12.31 -6.53
N ILE A 174 1.95 12.73 -5.31
CA ILE A 174 2.75 12.50 -4.09
C ILE A 174 2.96 11.01 -3.84
N PHE A 175 1.90 10.21 -3.96
CA PHE A 175 2.03 8.76 -3.84
C PHE A 175 2.90 8.18 -4.96
N TRP A 176 2.76 8.65 -6.19
CA TRP A 176 3.58 8.17 -7.31
C TRP A 176 5.07 8.37 -7.03
N VAL A 177 5.49 9.56 -6.60
CA VAL A 177 6.89 9.84 -6.20
C VAL A 177 7.36 8.87 -5.11
N SER A 178 6.46 8.53 -4.17
CA SER A 178 6.75 7.62 -3.07
C SER A 178 6.94 6.15 -3.51
N THR A 179 6.59 5.78 -4.76
CA THR A 179 6.71 4.41 -5.29
C THR A 179 7.99 4.12 -6.07
N TRP A 180 8.83 5.11 -6.37
CA TRP A 180 9.98 4.95 -7.28
C TRP A 180 11.04 3.94 -6.82
N LYS A 181 11.03 3.56 -5.54
CA LYS A 181 11.91 2.53 -4.97
C LYS A 181 11.18 1.26 -4.54
N ALA A 182 9.87 1.15 -4.82
CA ALA A 182 9.06 0.01 -4.43
C ALA A 182 9.09 -1.07 -5.52
N SER A 183 8.31 -0.90 -6.58
CA SER A 183 8.33 -1.83 -7.72
C SER A 183 7.84 -1.13 -8.99
N ILE A 184 8.22 -1.67 -10.14
CA ILE A 184 7.78 -1.18 -11.46
C ILE A 184 6.26 -1.25 -11.56
N ALA A 185 5.65 -2.35 -11.12
CA ALA A 185 4.20 -2.51 -11.16
C ALA A 185 3.48 -1.45 -10.33
N LEU A 186 3.91 -1.23 -9.07
CA LEU A 186 3.29 -0.25 -8.19
C LEU A 186 3.51 1.18 -8.69
N SER A 187 4.70 1.49 -9.20
CA SER A 187 4.95 2.81 -9.78
C SER A 187 4.14 3.07 -11.05
N SER A 188 3.97 2.04 -11.89
CA SER A 188 3.10 2.11 -13.06
C SER A 188 1.64 2.35 -12.66
N LEU A 189 1.15 1.68 -11.62
CA LEU A 189 -0.21 1.87 -11.11
C LEU A 189 -0.50 3.34 -10.82
N PHE A 190 0.36 3.98 -10.01
CA PHE A 190 0.16 5.38 -9.63
C PHE A 190 0.40 6.35 -10.78
N PHE A 191 1.32 6.05 -11.70
CA PHE A 191 1.52 6.86 -12.91
C PHE A 191 0.27 6.90 -13.80
N PHE A 192 -0.30 5.73 -14.12
CA PHE A 192 -1.50 5.66 -14.94
C PHE A 192 -2.71 6.23 -14.21
N LEU A 193 -2.82 6.05 -12.89
CA LEU A 193 -3.85 6.67 -12.07
C LEU A 193 -3.75 8.20 -12.07
N ASP A 194 -2.54 8.76 -12.00
CA ASP A 194 -2.33 10.20 -12.05
C ASP A 194 -2.81 10.78 -13.39
N ILE A 195 -2.46 10.11 -14.50
CA ILE A 195 -2.97 10.46 -15.84
C ILE A 195 -4.49 10.33 -15.92
N THR A 196 -5.08 9.28 -15.32
CA THR A 196 -6.54 9.13 -15.23
C THR A 196 -7.16 10.36 -14.58
N PHE A 197 -6.68 10.79 -13.42
CA PHE A 197 -7.22 11.95 -12.73
C PHE A 197 -7.01 13.25 -13.51
N ILE A 198 -5.84 13.46 -14.12
CA ILE A 198 -5.55 14.64 -14.95
C ILE A 198 -6.54 14.73 -16.12
N LEU A 199 -6.80 13.61 -16.80
CA LEU A 199 -7.71 13.58 -17.95
C LEU A 199 -9.18 13.73 -17.53
N LEU A 200 -9.61 13.13 -16.41
CA LEU A 200 -10.97 13.33 -15.90
C LEU A 200 -11.17 14.78 -15.46
N MET A 201 -10.23 15.35 -14.71
CA MET A 201 -10.22 16.78 -14.33
C MET A 201 -10.31 17.68 -15.57
N ALA A 202 -9.47 17.44 -16.58
CA ALA A 202 -9.50 18.21 -17.81
C ALA A 202 -10.80 18.01 -18.60
N GLY A 203 -11.41 16.83 -18.52
CA GLY A 203 -12.74 16.53 -19.06
C GLY A 203 -13.81 17.43 -18.46
N GLU A 204 -13.84 17.52 -17.13
CA GLU A 204 -14.77 18.39 -16.38
C GLU A 204 -14.57 19.88 -16.74
N PHE A 205 -13.33 20.37 -16.77
CA PHE A 205 -13.06 21.78 -17.08
C PHE A 205 -13.28 22.17 -18.54
N SER A 206 -13.06 21.24 -19.48
CA SER A 206 -13.17 21.55 -20.91
C SER A 206 -14.53 21.23 -21.51
N ALA A 207 -15.39 20.51 -20.79
CA ALA A 207 -16.64 19.92 -21.29
C ALA A 207 -16.47 19.06 -22.56
N LYS A 208 -15.25 18.58 -22.84
CA LYS A 208 -14.95 17.75 -24.02
C LYS A 208 -15.09 16.28 -23.69
N THR A 209 -16.14 15.65 -24.22
CA THR A 209 -16.40 14.21 -24.05
C THR A 209 -15.21 13.34 -24.46
N ALA A 210 -14.45 13.73 -25.49
CA ALA A 210 -13.28 12.97 -25.93
C ALA A 210 -12.17 12.89 -24.85
N VAL A 211 -11.97 13.98 -24.10
CA VAL A 211 -10.98 14.04 -23.01
C VAL A 211 -11.46 13.18 -21.83
N HIS A 212 -12.75 13.27 -21.49
CA HIS A 212 -13.37 12.44 -20.47
C HIS A 212 -13.24 10.93 -20.78
N LYS A 213 -13.51 10.56 -22.03
CA LYS A 213 -13.35 9.17 -22.52
C LYS A 213 -11.89 8.72 -22.48
N ALA A 214 -10.95 9.61 -22.79
CA ALA A 214 -9.53 9.29 -22.66
C ALA A 214 -9.17 9.00 -21.18
N GLY A 215 -9.70 9.78 -20.23
CA GLY A 215 -9.56 9.50 -18.80
C GLY A 215 -10.10 8.12 -18.42
N GLY A 216 -11.28 7.76 -18.92
CA GLY A 216 -11.83 6.40 -18.79
C GLY A 216 -10.92 5.31 -19.35
N ALA A 217 -10.35 5.50 -20.54
CA ALA A 217 -9.44 4.51 -21.14
C ALA A 217 -8.19 4.27 -20.29
N PHE A 218 -7.57 5.34 -19.77
CA PHE A 218 -6.45 5.23 -18.83
C PHE A 218 -6.88 4.58 -17.52
N GLY A 219 -8.09 4.87 -17.03
CA GLY A 219 -8.63 4.24 -15.82
C GLY A 219 -8.82 2.72 -15.96
N ILE A 220 -9.16 2.23 -17.15
CA ILE A 220 -9.19 0.78 -17.44
C ILE A 220 -7.79 0.17 -17.31
N VAL A 221 -6.76 0.82 -17.88
CA VAL A 221 -5.36 0.37 -17.78
C VAL A 221 -4.93 0.34 -16.31
N THR A 222 -5.19 1.42 -15.56
CA THR A 222 -4.94 1.53 -14.12
C THR A 222 -5.57 0.38 -13.34
N ALA A 223 -6.85 0.06 -13.62
CA ALA A 223 -7.54 -1.04 -12.95
C ALA A 223 -6.90 -2.40 -13.22
N PHE A 224 -6.49 -2.69 -14.45
CA PHE A 224 -5.81 -3.95 -14.78
C PHE A 224 -4.43 -4.07 -14.12
N ILE A 225 -3.68 -2.98 -14.02
CA ILE A 225 -2.42 -2.97 -13.26
C ILE A 225 -2.67 -3.24 -11.78
N ALA A 226 -3.72 -2.64 -11.18
CA ALA A 226 -4.08 -2.90 -9.79
C ALA A 226 -4.52 -4.37 -9.57
N PHE A 227 -5.32 -4.94 -10.48
CA PHE A 227 -5.65 -6.37 -10.45
C PHE A 227 -4.41 -7.26 -10.53
N TYR A 228 -3.45 -6.91 -11.38
CA TYR A 228 -2.19 -7.64 -11.49
C TYR A 228 -1.40 -7.63 -10.17
N ILE A 229 -1.25 -6.47 -9.53
CA ILE A 229 -0.54 -6.36 -8.25
C ILE A 229 -1.30 -7.10 -7.14
N ALA A 230 -2.63 -7.02 -7.12
CA ALA A 230 -3.46 -7.75 -6.16
C ALA A 230 -3.26 -9.27 -6.31
N LEU A 231 -3.31 -9.77 -7.55
CA LEU A 231 -3.07 -11.17 -7.86
C LEU A 231 -1.67 -11.60 -7.43
N ALA A 232 -0.64 -10.80 -7.76
CA ALA A 232 0.74 -11.07 -7.32
C ALA A 232 0.86 -11.18 -5.79
N GLY A 233 0.07 -10.41 -5.04
CA GLY A 233 0.01 -10.50 -3.58
C GLY A 233 -0.80 -11.68 -3.02
N LEU A 234 -1.72 -12.26 -3.80
CA LEU A 234 -2.49 -13.47 -3.42
C LEU A 234 -1.75 -14.77 -3.72
N LEU A 235 -0.90 -14.78 -4.75
CA LEU A 235 -0.13 -15.95 -5.15
C LEU A 235 1.06 -16.13 -4.20
N THR A 236 0.87 -16.94 -3.15
CA THR A 236 1.92 -17.34 -2.22
C THR A 236 2.46 -18.72 -2.60
N LYS A 237 3.60 -19.11 -2.00
CA LYS A 237 4.15 -20.47 -2.19
C LYS A 237 3.20 -21.58 -1.74
N ASP A 238 2.28 -21.26 -0.82
CA ASP A 238 1.32 -22.22 -0.26
C ASP A 238 0.06 -22.33 -1.12
N THR A 239 -0.29 -21.28 -1.87
CA THR A 239 -1.53 -21.20 -2.65
C THR A 239 -1.33 -21.31 -4.16
N SER A 240 -0.09 -21.18 -4.66
CA SER A 240 0.21 -21.12 -6.09
C SER A 240 1.48 -21.88 -6.49
N TYR A 241 1.45 -22.45 -7.69
CA TYR A 241 2.62 -23.08 -8.32
C TYR A 241 3.61 -22.08 -8.93
N PHE A 242 3.25 -20.81 -9.02
CA PHE A 242 4.07 -19.76 -9.63
C PHE A 242 3.86 -18.40 -8.94
N SER A 243 4.81 -17.50 -9.11
CA SER A 243 4.73 -16.10 -8.69
C SER A 243 4.73 -15.16 -9.90
N LEU A 244 4.17 -13.97 -9.72
CA LEU A 244 4.12 -12.95 -10.77
C LEU A 244 5.24 -11.91 -10.56
N PRO A 245 5.97 -11.53 -11.61
CA PRO A 245 7.04 -10.54 -11.50
C PRO A 245 6.47 -9.12 -11.34
N VAL A 246 6.76 -8.47 -10.23
CA VAL A 246 6.36 -7.05 -10.01
C VAL A 246 7.46 -6.06 -10.37
N GLY A 247 8.68 -6.55 -10.63
CA GLY A 247 9.87 -5.73 -10.89
C GLY A 247 10.30 -4.98 -9.64
N ASP A 248 10.89 -5.68 -8.66
CA ASP A 248 11.36 -5.09 -7.41
C ASP A 248 12.47 -4.05 -7.68
N LEU A 249 12.27 -2.83 -7.21
CA LEU A 249 13.21 -1.71 -7.35
C LEU A 249 13.93 -1.39 -6.03
N SER A 250 13.64 -2.14 -4.97
CA SER A 250 14.37 -2.03 -3.72
C SER A 250 15.83 -2.44 -3.96
N ARG A 251 16.78 -1.73 -3.34
CA ARG A 251 18.21 -2.02 -3.52
C ARG A 251 18.45 -3.46 -3.04
N ALA A 252 18.93 -4.33 -3.94
CA ALA A 252 19.43 -5.63 -3.55
C ALA A 252 20.54 -5.44 -2.50
N SER A 253 20.34 -6.01 -1.31
CA SER A 253 21.44 -6.14 -0.36
C SER A 253 22.50 -7.04 -1.01
N PRO A 254 23.81 -6.70 -0.96
CA PRO A 254 24.83 -7.60 -1.47
C PRO A 254 24.64 -8.96 -0.79
N SER A 255 24.45 -10.03 -1.58
CA SER A 255 24.44 -11.37 -1.04
C SER A 255 25.78 -11.56 -0.31
N LYS A 256 25.72 -11.89 0.98
CA LYS A 256 26.89 -12.50 1.63
C LYS A 256 27.09 -13.84 0.93
N THR A 257 27.96 -13.88 -0.07
CA THR A 257 28.56 -15.11 -0.55
C THR A 257 29.21 -15.77 0.66
N THR A 258 28.54 -16.75 1.25
CA THR A 258 29.18 -17.68 2.17
C THR A 258 30.07 -18.59 1.34
N ASN A 259 31.27 -18.10 1.05
CA ASN A 259 32.40 -18.99 0.79
C ASN A 259 32.90 -19.45 2.15
N ASN A 260 32.70 -20.73 2.45
CA ASN A 260 33.60 -21.60 3.21
C ASN A 260 33.11 -23.05 3.04
#